data_AF-A0A5U4D1A5-F1
#
_entry.id   AF-A0A5U4D1A5-F1
#
_cell.length_a   1.000
_cell.length_b   1.000
_cell.length_c   1.000
_cell.angle_alpha   90.00
_cell.angle_beta   90.00
_cell.angle_gamma   90.00
#
_symmetry.space_group_name_H-M   'P 1'
#
loop_
_entity.id
_entity.type
_entity.pdbx_description
1 polymer ?
#
loop_
_entity_poly.entity_id
_entity_poly.type
_entity_poly.pdbx_seq_one_letter_code
_entity_poly.pdbx_strand_id
1 'polypeptide(L)'
;VKSGDLVQVGDMFAVAVTDIAAGSTGTGIAEGVFSVPKLVTADIAAGKKVYLKDGAVQADATGGLPYVGVTWAPAANGDGTIPVKLNG
;
A
#
# COMPACT_ATOMS: atom_id res chain seq x y z
N VAL A 1 12.03 0.13 -9.14
CA VAL A 1 11.35 -0.44 -7.97
C VAL A 1 12.43 -0.95 -7.03
N LYS A 2 12.40 -0.50 -5.79
CA LYS A 2 13.30 -0.92 -4.72
C LYS A 2 12.66 -1.99 -3.86
N SER A 3 13.49 -2.78 -3.19
CA SER A 3 13.01 -3.71 -2.16
C SER A 3 12.14 -2.96 -1.14
N GLY A 4 10.98 -3.52 -0.81
CA GLY A 4 10.00 -2.92 0.09
C GLY A 4 8.97 -1.99 -0.58
N ASP A 5 9.16 -1.61 -1.85
CA ASP A 5 8.19 -0.78 -2.57
C ASP A 5 6.86 -1.53 -2.74
N LEU A 6 5.76 -0.81 -2.51
CA LEU A 6 4.41 -1.24 -2.89
C LEU A 6 4.26 -1.07 -4.41
N VAL A 7 3.94 -2.15 -5.11
CA VAL A 7 3.84 -2.21 -6.57
C VAL A 7 2.44 -2.67 -6.96
N GLN A 8 1.83 -1.94 -7.88
CA GLN A 8 0.58 -2.36 -8.52
C GLN A 8 0.88 -3.36 -9.65
N VAL A 9 0.23 -4.51 -9.61
CA VAL A 9 0.30 -5.58 -10.61
C VAL A 9 -1.12 -5.87 -11.09
N GLY A 10 -1.55 -5.18 -12.15
CA GLY A 10 -2.94 -5.19 -12.59
C GLY A 10 -3.87 -4.65 -11.51
N ASP A 11 -4.84 -5.46 -11.09
CA ASP A 11 -5.80 -5.12 -10.02
C ASP A 11 -5.34 -5.55 -8.62
N MET A 12 -4.14 -6.12 -8.50
CA MET A 12 -3.55 -6.55 -7.23
C MET A 12 -2.34 -5.71 -6.85
N PHE A 13 -1.97 -5.76 -5.58
CA PHE A 13 -0.75 -5.16 -5.05
C PHE A 13 0.23 -6.19 -4.52
N ALA A 14 1.52 -5.93 -4.67
CA ALA A 14 2.59 -6.73 -4.11
C ALA A 14 3.72 -5.85 -3.57
N VAL A 15 4.46 -6.35 -2.60
CA VAL A 15 5.69 -5.69 -2.12
C VAL A 15 6.90 -6.35 -2.77
N ALA A 16 7.78 -5.54 -3.36
CA ALA A 16 8.99 -6.03 -4.01
C ALA A 16 9.95 -6.66 -2.99
N VAL A 17 10.39 -7.90 -3.25
CA VAL A 17 11.29 -8.62 -2.33
C VAL A 17 12.74 -8.11 -2.44
N THR A 18 13.14 -7.73 -3.65
CA THR A 18 14.47 -7.22 -3.98
C THR A 18 14.34 -6.01 -4.91
N ASP A 19 15.45 -5.34 -5.18
CA ASP A 19 15.51 -4.32 -6.23
C ASP A 19 15.20 -4.94 -7.59
N ILE A 20 14.30 -4.30 -8.34
CA ILE A 20 13.90 -4.73 -9.69
C ILE A 20 14.35 -3.63 -10.66
N ALA A 21 15.29 -3.99 -11.53
CA ALA A 21 15.79 -3.11 -12.57
C ALA A 21 14.70 -2.75 -13.59
N ALA A 22 14.81 -1.57 -14.20
CA ALA A 22 13.86 -1.13 -15.21
C ALA A 22 13.80 -2.12 -16.38
N GLY A 23 12.58 -2.50 -16.78
CA GLY A 23 12.36 -3.45 -17.88
C GLY A 23 12.66 -4.92 -17.53
N SER A 24 13.06 -5.23 -16.29
CA SER A 24 13.31 -6.60 -15.85
C SER A 24 12.10 -7.19 -15.11
N THR A 25 12.05 -8.53 -15.06
CA THR A 25 11.13 -9.25 -14.17
C THR A 25 11.68 -9.27 -12.75
N GLY A 26 10.79 -9.41 -11.77
CA GLY A 26 11.17 -9.52 -10.37
C GLY A 26 10.11 -10.22 -9.54
N THR A 27 10.41 -10.44 -8.27
CA THR A 27 9.55 -11.16 -7.33
C THR A 27 8.90 -10.20 -6.35
N GLY A 28 7.58 -10.34 -6.18
CA GLY A 28 6.81 -9.62 -5.17
C GLY A 28 6.01 -10.56 -4.26
N ILE A 29 5.75 -10.13 -3.03
CA ILE A 29 4.84 -10.81 -2.10
C ILE A 29 3.49 -10.11 -2.17
N ALA A 30 2.46 -10.83 -2.61
CA ALA A 30 1.10 -10.30 -2.78
C ALA A 30 0.21 -10.47 -1.54
N GLU A 31 0.66 -11.19 -0.53
CA GLU A 31 -0.13 -11.45 0.68
C GLU A 31 0.68 -11.23 1.95
N GLY A 32 0.06 -10.60 2.94
CA GLY A 32 0.69 -10.33 4.23
C GLY A 32 0.35 -8.94 4.72
N VAL A 33 0.86 -8.59 5.89
CA VAL A 33 0.74 -7.24 6.45
C VAL A 33 2.06 -6.51 6.21
N PHE A 34 2.00 -5.38 5.52
CA PHE A 34 3.18 -4.58 5.19
C PHE A 34 2.98 -3.14 5.61
N SER A 35 4.07 -2.51 6.04
CA SER A 35 4.10 -1.06 6.30
C SER A 35 4.21 -0.34 4.97
N VAL A 36 3.16 0.37 4.56
CA VAL A 36 3.09 1.08 3.28
C VAL A 36 2.94 2.59 3.51
N PRO A 37 3.40 3.45 2.58
CA PRO A 37 3.22 4.90 2.69
C PRO A 37 1.74 5.27 2.78
N LYS A 38 1.40 6.22 3.66
CA LYS A 38 0.02 6.77 3.78
C LYS A 38 -0.02 8.28 3.61
N LEU A 39 -1.21 8.80 3.31
CA LEU A 39 -1.45 10.24 3.36
C LEU A 39 -1.20 10.74 4.79
N VAL A 40 -0.12 11.51 4.97
CA VAL A 40 0.39 11.93 6.28
C VAL A 40 -0.63 12.73 7.08
N THR A 41 -1.49 13.50 6.42
CA THR A 41 -2.48 14.36 7.07
C THR A 41 -3.76 13.63 7.51
N ALA A 42 -3.89 12.34 7.21
CA ALA A 42 -5.11 11.57 7.47
C ALA A 42 -4.98 10.74 8.75
N ASP A 43 -6.00 10.74 9.60
CA ASP A 43 -6.18 9.73 10.64
C ASP A 43 -6.89 8.52 10.04
N ILE A 44 -6.32 7.32 10.19
CA ILE A 44 -6.90 6.09 9.66
C ILE A 44 -6.95 5.04 10.76
N ALA A 45 -8.16 4.59 11.11
CA ALA A 45 -8.36 3.53 12.08
C ALA A 45 -7.97 2.14 11.52
N ALA A 46 -7.79 1.15 12.38
CA ALA A 46 -7.66 -0.24 11.97
C ALA A 46 -8.96 -0.77 11.30
N GLY A 47 -8.83 -1.76 10.43
CA GLY A 47 -9.95 -2.39 9.73
C GLY A 47 -10.56 -1.54 8.61
N LYS A 48 -9.89 -0.45 8.19
CA LYS A 48 -10.37 0.42 7.11
C LYS A 48 -9.79 0.00 5.77
N LYS A 49 -10.63 0.06 4.73
CA LYS A 49 -10.19 -0.05 3.35
C LYS A 49 -9.33 1.15 3.01
N VAL A 50 -8.23 0.90 2.30
CA VAL A 50 -7.35 1.95 1.81
C VAL A 50 -7.06 1.78 0.33
N TYR A 51 -6.88 2.91 -0.33
CA TYR A 51 -6.78 3.05 -1.77
C TYR A 51 -5.52 3.85 -2.11
N LEU A 52 -4.85 3.50 -3.20
CA LEU A 52 -3.62 4.16 -3.61
C LEU A 52 -3.93 5.45 -4.36
N LYS A 53 -3.30 6.55 -3.95
CA LYS A 53 -3.29 7.81 -4.71
C LYS A 53 -1.94 8.50 -4.52
N ASP A 54 -1.32 8.89 -5.64
CA ASP A 54 -0.06 9.62 -5.67
C ASP A 54 1.06 8.96 -4.82
N GLY A 55 1.11 7.62 -4.82
CA GLY A 55 2.15 6.84 -4.12
C GLY A 55 1.88 6.59 -2.63
N ALA A 56 0.76 7.06 -2.08
CA ALA A 56 0.40 6.86 -0.68
C ALA A 56 -1.05 6.37 -0.52
N VAL A 57 -1.27 5.51 0.46
CA VAL A 57 -2.61 4.97 0.72
C VAL A 57 -3.46 5.95 1.53
N GLN A 58 -4.76 6.00 1.25
CA GLN A 58 -5.74 6.79 1.98
C GLN A 58 -7.10 6.09 2.05
N ALA A 59 -7.96 6.50 2.98
CA ALA A 59 -9.29 5.92 3.14
C ALA A 59 -10.35 6.46 2.15
N ASP A 60 -10.06 7.58 1.48
CA ASP A 60 -10.93 8.11 0.42
C ASP A 60 -10.81 7.27 -0.84
N ALA A 61 -11.95 6.82 -1.37
CA ALA A 61 -12.07 6.01 -2.57
C ALA A 61 -12.54 6.82 -3.80
N THR A 62 -12.71 8.14 -3.65
CA THR A 62 -13.27 9.00 -4.70
C THR A 62 -12.42 8.95 -5.97
N GLY A 63 -13.08 8.77 -7.11
CA GLY A 63 -12.42 8.71 -8.42
C GLY A 63 -11.99 7.31 -8.86
N GLY A 64 -12.44 6.25 -8.18
CA GLY A 64 -12.14 4.87 -8.59
C GLY A 64 -10.68 4.49 -8.34
N LEU A 65 -10.12 4.96 -7.22
CA LEU A 65 -8.74 4.69 -6.84
C LEU A 65 -8.51 3.19 -6.64
N PRO A 66 -7.33 2.65 -7.01
CA PRO A 66 -7.01 1.24 -6.83
C PRO A 66 -7.10 0.82 -5.36
N TYR A 67 -7.84 -0.26 -5.10
CA TYR A 67 -7.95 -0.83 -3.76
C TYR A 67 -6.68 -1.59 -3.38
N VAL A 68 -6.07 -1.24 -2.24
CA VAL A 68 -4.80 -1.84 -1.79
C VAL A 68 -5.02 -2.94 -0.76
N GLY A 69 -5.97 -2.75 0.15
CA GLY A 69 -6.25 -3.69 1.22
C GLY A 69 -6.88 -3.05 2.45
N VAL A 70 -6.74 -3.73 3.59
CA VAL A 70 -7.33 -3.34 4.88
C VAL A 70 -6.25 -3.02 5.90
N THR A 71 -6.40 -1.91 6.62
CA THR A 71 -5.45 -1.50 7.67
C THR A 71 -5.43 -2.50 8.82
N TRP A 72 -4.24 -2.95 9.20
CA TRP A 72 -4.05 -3.92 10.29
C TRP A 72 -4.02 -3.25 11.68
N ALA A 73 -3.51 -2.02 11.73
CA ALA A 73 -3.44 -1.18 12.93
C ALA A 73 -3.75 0.28 12.55
N PRO A 74 -4.15 1.14 13.50
CA PRO A 74 -4.39 2.54 13.21
C PRO A 74 -3.07 3.29 12.93
N ALA A 75 -3.16 4.41 12.21
CA ALA A 75 -2.08 5.38 12.09
C ALA A 75 -2.68 6.80 12.13
N ALA A 76 -2.10 7.66 12.96
CA ALA A 76 -2.54 9.03 13.18
C ALA A 76 -1.98 10.00 12.13
N ASN A 77 -2.45 11.24 12.17
CA ASN A 77 -1.86 12.36 11.45
C ASN A 77 -0.38 12.54 11.87
N GLY A 78 0.49 12.73 10.89
CA GLY A 78 1.94 12.81 11.07
C GLY A 78 2.66 11.48 10.82
N ASP A 79 1.96 10.35 10.88
CA ASP A 79 2.54 9.05 10.56
C ASP A 79 2.74 8.91 9.05
N GLY A 80 3.97 8.59 8.64
CA GLY A 80 4.33 8.42 7.23
C GLY A 80 3.91 7.08 6.61
N THR A 81 3.66 6.08 7.45
CA THR A 81 3.30 4.73 7.00
C THR A 81 2.17 4.13 7.82
N ILE A 82 1.52 3.11 7.28
CA ILE A 82 0.47 2.34 7.95
C ILE A 82 0.60 0.86 7.61
N PRO A 83 0.44 -0.06 8.59
CA PRO A 83 0.41 -1.48 8.30
C PRO A 83 -0.91 -1.88 7.62
N VAL A 84 -0.82 -2.54 6.47
CA VAL A 84 -1.97 -2.94 5.64
C VAL A 84 -1.86 -4.42 5.29
N LYS A 85 -2.93 -5.18 5.51
CA LYS A 85 -3.13 -6.50 4.93
C LYS A 85 -3.46 -6.32 3.45
N LEU A 86 -2.52 -6.68 2.59
CA LEU A 86 -2.67 -6.52 1.14
C LEU A 86 -3.72 -7.47 0.58
N ASN A 87 -4.48 -6.98 -0.39
CA ASN A 87 -5.47 -7.74 -1.17
C ASN A 87 -6.52 -8.49 -0.31
N GLY A 88 -6.80 -7.99 0.90
CA GLY A 88 -7.80 -8.54 1.84
C GLY A 88 -9.18 -7.91 1.73
#